data_AF-A0AAW6XFK1-F1
#
_entry.id   AF-A0AAW6XFK1-F1
#
_cell.length_a   1.000
_cell.length_b   1.000
_cell.length_c   1.000
_cell.angle_alpha   90.00
_cell.angle_beta   90.00
_cell.angle_gamma   90.00
#
_symmetry.space_group_name_H-M   'P 1'
#
loop_
_entity.id
_entity.type
_entity.pdbx_description
1 polymer ?
#
loop_
_entity_poly.entity_id
_entity_poly.type
_entity_poly.pdbx_seq_one_letter_code
_entity_poly.pdbx_strand_id
1 'polypeptide(L)' 'MNQYIKRTQRDYSLSFKLAVVEQVEKGEMTCRQATDRYGIQGNVTVMNWLRK' A
#
# COMPACT_ATOMS: atom_id res chain seq x y z
N MET A 1 14.17 11.87 15.04
CA MET A 1 12.94 12.51 14.51
C MET A 1 12.39 11.63 13.38
N ASN A 2 11.49 10.70 13.69
CA ASN A 2 10.77 9.97 12.64
C ASN A 2 9.69 10.90 12.09
N GLN A 3 9.98 11.56 10.97
CA GLN A 3 8.97 12.35 10.27
C GLN A 3 7.90 11.40 9.76
N TYR A 4 6.73 11.44 10.40
CA TYR A 4 5.53 10.79 9.88
C TYR A 4 5.11 11.55 8.62
N ILE A 5 5.63 11.12 7.47
CA ILE A 5 5.24 11.67 6.18
C ILE A 5 3.83 11.20 5.89
N LYS A 6 2.86 12.08 6.12
CA LYS A 6 1.46 11.83 5.80
C LYS A 6 1.34 11.68 4.28
N ARG A 7 1.12 10.45 3.80
CA ARG A 7 0.94 10.15 2.38
C ARG A 7 -0.55 10.03 2.07
N THR A 8 -1.03 10.89 1.19
CA THR A 8 -2.39 10.90 0.69
C THR A 8 -2.53 10.03 -0.56
N GLN A 9 -3.76 9.71 -0.96
CA GLN A 9 -4.05 8.83 -2.10
C GLN A 9 -3.40 9.30 -3.44
N ARG A 10 -3.13 10.61 -3.56
CA ARG A 10 -2.45 11.24 -4.72
C ARG A 10 -0.94 11.03 -4.75
N ASP A 11 -0.33 10.69 -3.61
CA ASP A 11 1.11 10.46 -3.50
C ASP A 11 1.53 9.06 -3.95
N TYR A 12 0.55 8.18 -4.19
CA TYR A 12 0.79 6.84 -4.72
C TYR A 12 0.56 6.84 -6.23
N SER A 13 1.66 6.71 -6.98
CA SER A 13 1.61 6.51 -8.42
C SER A 13 0.83 5.23 -8.77
N LEU A 14 0.27 5.20 -9.99
CA LEU A 14 -0.45 4.01 -10.46
C LEU A 14 0.45 2.77 -10.48
N SER A 15 1.70 2.92 -10.96
CA SER A 15 2.69 1.85 -10.97
C SER A 15 2.97 1.29 -9.57
N PHE A 16 3.04 2.15 -8.56
CA PHE A 16 3.22 1.72 -7.18
C PHE A 16 2.01 0.90 -6.68
N LYS A 17 0.79 1.34 -6.96
CA LYS A 17 -0.43 0.61 -6.56
C LYS A 17 -0.49 -0.77 -7.21
N LEU A 18 -0.19 -0.85 -8.50
CA LEU A 18 -0.16 -2.11 -9.24
C LEU A 18 0.89 -3.08 -8.68
N ALA A 19 2.10 -2.60 -8.41
CA ALA A 19 3.15 -3.43 -7.82
C ALA A 19 2.78 -3.98 -6.42
N VAL A 20 2.08 -3.18 -5.61
CA VAL A 20 1.58 -3.64 -4.29
C VAL A 20 0.47 -4.66 -4.46
N VAL A 21 -0.49 -4.42 -5.36
CA VAL A 21 -1.59 -5.36 -5.64
C VAL A 21 -1.05 -6.70 -6.15
N GLU A 22 -0.14 -6.67 -7.13
CA GLU A 22 0.45 -7.89 -7.71
C GLU A 22 1.14 -8.76 -6.65
N GLN A 23 1.95 -8.17 -5.77
CA GLN A 23 2.62 -8.91 -4.69
C GLN A 23 1.62 -9.50 -3.68
N VAL A 24 0.50 -8.81 -3.43
CA VAL A 24 -0.54 -9.32 -2.54
C VAL A 24 -1.35 -10.45 -3.19
N GLU A 25 -1.68 -10.32 -4.48
CA GLU A 25 -2.40 -11.35 -5.24
C GLU A 25 -1.59 -12.62 -5.45
N LYS A 26 -0.27 -12.50 -5.63
CA LYS A 26 0.66 -13.64 -5.66
C LYS A 26 0.84 -14.31 -4.30
N GLY A 27 0.34 -13.71 -3.22
CA GLY A 27 0.53 -14.20 -1.85
C GLY A 27 1.93 -13.97 -1.30
N GLU A 28 2.74 -13.13 -1.95
CA GLU A 28 4.10 -12.78 -1.50
C GLU A 28 4.07 -11.87 -0.27
N MET A 29 2.99 -11.09 -0.11
CA MET A 29 2.77 -10.27 1.08
C MET A 29 1.29 -10.10 1.42
N THR A 30 1.02 -9.87 2.70
CA THR A 30 -0.31 -9.49 3.19
C THR A 30 -0.51 -7.97 3.15
N CYS A 31 -1.76 -7.51 3.16
CA CYS A 31 -2.07 -6.08 3.24
C CYS A 31 -1.35 -5.39 4.42
N ARG A 32 -1.26 -6.08 5.57
CA ARG A 32 -0.56 -5.58 6.76
C ARG A 32 0.94 -5.40 6.52
N GLN A 33 1.58 -6.38 5.88
CA GLN A 33 2.99 -6.27 5.52
C GLN A 33 3.23 -5.17 4.48
N ALA A 34 2.32 -5.00 3.51
CA ALA A 34 2.41 -3.89 2.56
C ALA A 34 2.32 -2.53 3.27
N THR A 35 1.43 -2.38 4.26
CA THR A 35 1.33 -1.13 5.02
C THR A 35 2.57 -0.80 5.82
N ASP A 36 3.17 -1.80 6.48
CA ASP A 36 4.36 -1.60 7.29
C ASP A 36 5.60 -1.35 6.41
N ARG A 37 5.78 -2.16 5.36
CA ARG A 37 6.93 -2.09 4.45
C ARG A 37 6.97 -0.81 3.63
N TYR A 38 5.82 -0.34 3.17
CA TYR A 38 5.74 0.84 2.31
C TYR A 38 5.23 2.11 3.03
N GLY A 39 4.99 2.03 4.35
CA GLY A 39 4.48 3.15 5.14
C GLY A 39 3.09 3.62 4.69
N ILE A 40 2.26 2.71 4.19
CA ILE A 40 0.91 3.04 3.73
C ILE A 40 0.02 3.24 4.96
N GLN A 41 -0.70 4.37 4.99
CA GLN A 41 -1.63 4.65 6.06
C GLN A 41 -2.84 3.71 5.99
N GLY A 42 -2.79 2.65 6.81
CA GLY A 42 -3.90 1.75 7.08
C GLY A 42 -4.15 0.68 6.02
N ASN A 43 -4.52 -0.51 6.48
CA ASN A 43 -4.82 -1.67 5.64
C ASN A 43 -5.99 -1.45 4.67
N VAL A 44 -6.94 -0.60 5.06
CA VAL A 44 -8.11 -0.27 4.24
C VAL A 44 -7.69 0.35 2.91
N THR A 45 -6.60 1.11 2.87
CA THR A 45 -6.08 1.72 1.64
C THR A 45 -5.65 0.66 0.63
N VAL A 46 -4.93 -0.37 1.08
CA VAL A 46 -4.50 -1.49 0.23
C VAL A 46 -5.71 -2.33 -0.19
N MET A 47 -6.65 -2.60 0.72
CA MET A 47 -7.89 -3.30 0.37
C MET A 47 -8.73 -2.55 -0.66
N ASN A 48 -8.74 -1.23 -0.63
CA ASN A 48 -9.43 -0.42 -1.65
C ASN A 48 -8.74 -0.47 -3.02
N TRP A 49 -7.44 -0.75 -3.07
CA TRP A 49 -6.73 -0.98 -4.34
C TRP A 49 -7.02 -2.37 -4.91
N LEU A 50 -7.20 -3.38 -4.06
CA LEU A 50 -7.58 -4.73 -4.47
C LEU A 50 -9.04 -4.84 -4.96
N ARG A 51 -9.93 -3.97 -4.48
CA ARG A 51 -11.36 -3.96 -4.84
C ARG A 51 -11.68 -3.11 -6.08
N LYS A 52 -10.70 -2.40 -6.62
CA LYS A 52 -10.85 -1.52 -7.77
C LYS A 52 -10.26 -2.17 -9.00
#